data_AF-A0A0N0JD12-F1
#
_entry.id   AF-A0A0N0JD12-F1
#
_cell.length_a   1.000
_cell.length_b   1.000
_cell.length_c   1.000
_cell.angle_alpha   90.00
_cell.angle_beta   90.00
_cell.angle_gamma   90.00
#
_symmetry.space_group_name_H-M   'P 1'
#
loop_
_entity.id
_entity.type
_entity.pdbx_description
1 polymer ?
#
loop_
_entity_poly.entity_id
_entity_poly.type
_entity_poly.pdbx_seq_one_letter_code
_entity_poly.pdbx_strand_id
1 'polypeptide(L)' 'MRWWRAPTMWLVIGGPLLVVVASFITLALAILNPDPVLSLPAAKTKAEQPAVQGRNHAATPER' A
#
# COMPACT_ATOMS: atom_id res chain seq x y z
N MET A 1 -0.29 10.64 43.34
CA MET A 1 -0.13 11.52 42.15
C MET A 1 -0.98 10.99 41.02
N ARG A 2 -1.54 11.84 40.15
CA ARG A 2 -2.39 11.42 39.03
C ARG A 2 -1.53 11.18 37.79
N TRP A 3 -1.54 9.97 37.26
CA TRP A 3 -0.67 9.50 36.17
C TRP A 3 -0.77 10.33 34.87
N TRP A 4 -1.96 10.82 34.53
CA TRP A 4 -2.23 11.64 33.33
C TRP A 4 -1.62 13.05 33.36
N ARG A 5 -1.07 13.48 34.50
CA ARG A 5 -0.41 14.79 34.64
C ARG A 5 1.07 14.77 34.30
N ALA A 6 1.67 13.58 34.21
CA ALA A 6 3.09 13.47 33.88
C ALA A 6 3.29 13.71 32.37
N PRO A 7 4.18 14.63 31.96
CA PRO A 7 4.42 14.90 30.53
C PRO A 7 4.96 13.67 29.78
N THR A 8 5.72 12.80 30.45
CA THR A 8 6.24 11.56 29.88
C THR A 8 5.14 10.59 29.43
N MET A 9 3.98 10.58 30.08
CA MET A 9 2.85 9.72 29.69
C MET A 9 2.31 10.11 28.30
N TRP A 10 2.26 11.41 27.99
CA TRP A 10 1.85 11.90 26.69
C TRP A 10 2.89 11.64 25.59
N LEU A 11 4.19 11.59 25.92
CA LEU A 11 5.22 11.19 24.95
C LEU A 11 5.01 9.74 24.50
N VAL A 12 4.69 8.84 25.44
CA VAL A 12 4.50 7.41 25.18
C VAL A 12 3.21 7.14 24.41
N ILE A 13 2.11 7.83 24.74
CA ILE A 13 0.81 7.61 24.08
C ILE A 13 0.70 8.41 22.79
N GLY A 14 1.30 9.60 22.74
CA GLY A 14 1.20 10.52 21.60
C GLY A 14 1.77 9.94 20.31
N GLY A 15 2.91 9.24 20.38
CA GLY A 15 3.50 8.60 19.21
C GLY A 15 2.57 7.56 18.56
N PRO A 16 2.12 6.53 19.29
CA PRO A 16 1.14 5.55 18.79
C PRO A 16 -0.16 6.20 18.33
N LEU A 17 -0.69 7.17 19.07
CA LEU A 17 -1.96 7.82 18.74
C LEU A 17 -1.85 8.64 17.45
N LEU A 18 -0.70 9.28 17.20
CA LEU A 18 -0.39 9.95 15.94
C LEU A 18 -0.39 8.95 14.76
N VAL A 19 0.22 7.78 14.91
CA VAL A 19 0.25 6.74 13.87
C VAL A 19 -1.17 6.24 13.56
N VAL A 20 -2.00 6.02 14.58
CA VAL A 20 -3.40 5.64 14.40
C VAL A 20 -4.14 6.69 13.58
N VAL A 21 -4.03 7.97 13.94
CA VAL A 21 -4.64 9.08 13.18
C VAL A 21 -4.13 9.11 11.73
N ALA A 22 -2.81 9.01 11.52
CA ALA A 22 -2.22 8.98 10.18
C ALA A 22 -2.76 7.81 9.33
N SER A 23 -2.95 6.63 9.93
CA SER A 23 -3.51 5.47 9.22
C SER A 23 -4.93 5.70 8.72
N PHE A 24 -5.77 6.40 9.51
CA PHE A 24 -7.13 6.75 9.08
C PHE A 24 -7.14 7.81 7.98
N ILE A 25 -6.19 8.76 8.01
CA ILE A 25 -6.02 9.72 6.92
C ILE A 25 -5.66 8.99 5.62
N THR A 26 -4.70 8.06 5.67
CA THR A 26 -4.34 7.24 4.50
C THR A 26 -5.51 6.40 4.01
N LEU A 27 -6.28 5.77 4.91
CA LEU A 27 -7.48 5.02 4.56
C LEU A 27 -8.53 5.92 3.88
N ALA A 28 -8.78 7.11 4.43
CA ALA A 28 -9.71 8.06 3.84
C ALA A 28 -9.27 8.44 2.41
N LEU A 29 -7.98 8.76 2.21
CA LEU A 29 -7.45 9.08 0.88
C LEU A 29 -7.67 7.93 -0.12
N ALA A 30 -7.44 6.68 0.31
CA ALA A 30 -7.62 5.49 -0.52
C ALA A 30 -9.09 5.26 -0.92
N ILE A 31 -10.04 5.48 0.00
CA ILE A 31 -11.47 5.33 -0.28
C ILE A 31 -11.98 6.45 -1.19
N LEU A 32 -11.53 7.69 -0.96
CA LEU A 32 -12.01 8.86 -1.70
C LEU A 32 -11.41 8.98 -3.10
N ASN A 33 -10.19 8.48 -3.32
CA ASN A 33 -9.48 8.58 -4.59
C ASN A 33 -8.94 7.20 -5.03
N PRO A 34 -9.82 6.24 -5.33
CA PRO A 34 -9.41 4.95 -5.84
C PRO A 34 -8.82 5.11 -7.26
N ASP A 35 -7.66 4.50 -7.49
CA ASP A 35 -7.08 4.43 -8.83
C ASP A 35 -8.02 3.60 -9.74
N PRO A 36 -8.44 4.12 -10.91
CA PRO A 36 -9.33 3.40 -11.79
C PRO A 36 -8.67 2.13 -12.32
N VAL A 37 -9.43 1.03 -12.35
CA VAL A 37 -8.97 -0.20 -13.00
C VAL A 37 -8.81 0.06 -14.50
N LEU A 38 -7.56 0.02 -14.97
CA LEU A 38 -7.26 0.12 -16.40
C LEU A 38 -7.61 -1.19 -17.10
N SER A 39 -8.48 -1.10 -18.11
CA SER A 39 -8.76 -2.22 -19.02
C SER A 39 -7.69 -2.27 -20.10
N LEU A 40 -6.63 -3.04 -19.88
CA LEU A 40 -5.62 -3.26 -20.91
C LEU A 40 -6.10 -4.31 -21.92
N PRO A 41 -5.89 -4.10 -23.23
CA PRO A 41 -6.16 -5.13 -24.23
C PRO A 41 -5.29 -6.35 -23.98
N ALA A 42 -5.80 -7.54 -24.34
CA ALA A 42 -5.02 -8.77 -24.26
C ALA A 42 -3.73 -8.64 -25.08
N ALA A 43 -2.61 -9.09 -24.49
CA ALA A 43 -1.32 -9.12 -25.17
C ALA A 43 -1.44 -9.95 -26.45
N LYS A 44 -1.10 -9.36 -27.60
CA LYS A 44 -1.17 -10.06 -28.89
C LYS A 44 0.07 -10.92 -29.11
N THR A 45 1.17 -10.57 -28.48
CA THR A 45 2.44 -11.28 -28.56
C THR A 45 3.01 -11.53 -27.16
N LYS A 46 3.93 -12.50 -27.07
CA LYS A 46 4.59 -12.86 -25.81
C LYS A 46 5.39 -11.69 -25.21
N ALA A 47 5.88 -10.78 -26.06
CA ALA A 47 6.61 -9.58 -25.66
C ALA A 47 5.71 -8.48 -25.03
N GLU A 48 4.40 -8.50 -25.32
CA GLU A 48 3.42 -7.55 -24.78
C GLU A 48 2.80 -8.01 -23.46
N GLN A 49 3.21 -9.18 -22.92
CA GLN A 49 2.68 -9.68 -21.67
C GLN A 49 3.05 -8.76 -20.49
N PRO A 50 2.17 -8.63 -19.49
CA PRO A 50 2.45 -7.85 -18.29
C PRO A 50 3.77 -8.28 -17.65
N ALA A 51 4.57 -7.32 -17.16
CA ALA A 51 5.88 -7.60 -16.58
C ALA A 51 5.84 -8.65 -15.46
N VAL A 52 4.76 -8.72 -14.69
CA VAL A 52 4.55 -9.74 -13.65
C VAL A 52 4.44 -11.16 -14.25
N GLN A 53 3.82 -11.31 -15.42
CA GLN A 53 3.66 -12.60 -16.12
C GLN A 53 4.90 -12.95 -16.96
N GLY A 54 5.49 -11.96 -17.64
CA GLY A 54 6.64 -12.17 -18.53
C GLY A 54 7.91 -12.62 -17.81
N ARG A 55 8.16 -12.16 -16.58
CA ARG A 55 9.36 -12.53 -15.80
C ARG A 55 9.46 -14.03 -15.52
N ASN A 56 8.34 -14.70 -15.26
CA ASN A 56 8.34 -16.14 -14.96
C ASN A 56 8.44 -17.00 -16.23
N HIS A 57 7.93 -16.51 -17.36
CA HIS A 57 7.97 -17.23 -18.64
C HIS A 57 9.30 -17.04 -19.40
N ALA A 58 10.07 -15.99 -19.10
CA ALA A 58 11.41 -15.78 -19.64
C ALA A 58 12.44 -16.78 -19.10
N ALA A 59 12.19 -17.36 -17.91
CA ALA A 59 13.05 -18.37 -17.29
C ALA A 59 12.74 -19.80 -17.76
N THR A 60 11.62 -20.03 -18.46
CA THR A 60 11.28 -21.31 -19.06
C THR A 60 11.79 -21.38 -20.50
N PRO A 61 12.59 -22.40 -20.88
CA PRO A 61 13.09 -22.52 -22.25
C PRO A 61 11.93 -22.78 -23.23
N GLU A 62 11.94 -22.08 -24.37
CA GLU A 62 11.11 -22.46 -25.51
C GLU A 62 11.67 -23.75 -26.11
N ARG A 63 10.79 -24.72 -26.33
CA ARG A 63 11.17 -26.02 -26.89
C ARG A 63 11.24 -25.97 -28.40
#